data_AF-A0A7C4RCI2-F1
#
_entry.id   AF-A0A7C4RCI2-F1
#
_cell.length_a   1.000
_cell.length_b   1.000
_cell.length_c   1.000
_cell.angle_alpha   90.00
_cell.angle_beta   90.00
_cell.angle_gamma   90.00
#
_symmetry.space_group_name_H-M   'P 1'
#
loop_
_entity.id
_entity.type
_entity.pdbx_description
1 polymer ?
#
loop_
_entity_poly.entity_id
_entity_poly.type
_entity_poly.pdbx_seq_one_letter_code
_entity_poly.pdbx_strand_id
1 'polypeptide(L)'
;MVKLSNFSRFIERYQNCLKHETNELQFFKFEDCIVQSTIKACDYAIVYRKRKELILIECKRGSVNPSDFNKGIEQLENSIEKIVEEFNDPPDRAILCYEKLYHTVFWKLRYLKKLKHEVHFEAKRIGSELEIEPDYCRIC
;
A
#
# COMPACT_ATOMS: atom_id res chain seq x y z
N MET A 1 8.66 -18.01 -12.51
CA MET A 1 7.21 -17.99 -12.86
C MET A 1 6.39 -18.45 -11.64
N VAL A 2 6.28 -17.63 -10.57
CA VAL A 2 5.59 -17.99 -9.30
C VAL A 2 4.52 -16.96 -8.88
N LYS A 3 4.50 -15.76 -9.50
CA LYS A 3 3.66 -14.64 -9.05
C LYS A 3 2.14 -14.92 -9.07
N LEU A 4 1.66 -15.57 -10.14
CA LEU A 4 0.23 -15.84 -10.32
C LEU A 4 -0.37 -16.75 -9.24
N SER A 5 0.37 -17.75 -8.75
CA SER A 5 -0.13 -18.61 -7.68
C SER A 5 -0.23 -17.87 -6.35
N ASN A 6 0.60 -16.86 -6.13
CA ASN A 6 0.57 -16.06 -4.91
C ASN A 6 -0.55 -15.01 -4.90
N PHE A 7 -0.94 -14.48 -6.07
CA PHE A 7 -2.11 -13.60 -6.19
C PHE A 7 -3.41 -14.28 -5.76
N SER A 8 -3.69 -15.48 -6.29
CA SER A 8 -4.91 -16.20 -5.93
C SER A 8 -4.92 -16.57 -4.44
N ARG A 9 -3.75 -16.98 -3.90
CA ARG A 9 -3.59 -17.28 -2.46
C ARG A 9 -3.79 -16.03 -1.59
N PHE A 10 -3.31 -14.87 -2.02
CA PHE A 10 -3.54 -13.61 -1.31
C PHE A 10 -5.03 -13.29 -1.24
N ILE A 11 -5.73 -13.35 -2.38
CA ILE A 11 -7.18 -13.08 -2.45
C ILE A 11 -7.93 -14.03 -1.54
N GLU A 12 -7.66 -15.34 -1.64
CA GLU A 12 -8.30 -16.36 -0.80
C GLU A 12 -8.05 -16.11 0.69
N ARG A 13 -6.80 -15.82 1.07
CA ARG A 13 -6.39 -15.57 2.45
C ARG A 13 -7.10 -14.36 3.06
N TYR A 14 -7.23 -13.28 2.30
CA TYR A 14 -7.72 -11.99 2.78
C TYR A 14 -9.16 -11.68 2.35
N GLN A 15 -9.89 -12.64 1.79
CA GLN A 15 -11.25 -12.45 1.26
C GLN A 15 -12.21 -11.83 2.28
N ASN A 16 -12.09 -12.17 3.57
CA ASN A 16 -12.94 -11.64 4.64
C ASN A 16 -12.75 -10.13 4.89
N CYS A 17 -11.67 -9.54 4.37
CA CYS A 17 -11.39 -8.12 4.49
C CYS A 17 -11.66 -7.33 3.21
N LEU A 18 -12.17 -7.99 2.16
CA LEU A 18 -12.54 -7.34 0.92
C LEU A 18 -13.65 -6.31 1.22
N LYS A 19 -13.38 -5.04 0.93
CA LYS A 19 -14.36 -3.94 1.10
C LYS A 19 -15.05 -3.57 -0.20
N HIS A 20 -14.30 -3.64 -1.30
CA HIS A 20 -14.81 -3.23 -2.60
C HIS A 20 -14.14 -4.03 -3.72
N GLU A 21 -14.91 -4.35 -4.75
CA GLU A 21 -14.43 -5.05 -5.93
C GLU A 21 -15.04 -4.44 -7.19
N THR A 22 -14.21 -4.31 -8.20
CA THR A 22 -14.57 -4.04 -9.59
C THR A 22 -13.97 -5.14 -10.47
N ASN A 23 -14.27 -5.11 -11.77
CA ASN A 23 -13.68 -6.07 -12.72
C ASN A 23 -12.13 -6.03 -12.71
N GLU A 24 -11.53 -4.86 -12.44
CA GLU A 24 -10.08 -4.68 -12.51
C GLU A 24 -9.39 -4.66 -11.14
N LEU A 25 -10.05 -4.15 -10.10
CA LEU A 25 -9.46 -3.85 -8.79
C LEU A 25 -10.23 -4.53 -7.66
N GLN A 26 -9.50 -5.11 -6.70
CA GLN A 26 -10.04 -5.56 -5.41
C GLN A 26 -9.36 -4.83 -4.27
N PHE A 27 -10.13 -4.25 -3.36
CA PHE A 27 -9.67 -3.45 -2.24
C PHE A 27 -9.91 -4.18 -0.92
N PHE A 28 -8.84 -4.45 -0.19
CA PHE A 28 -8.87 -5.13 1.10
C PHE A 28 -8.48 -4.13 2.18
N LYS A 29 -9.27 -4.01 3.25
CA LYS A 29 -8.89 -3.21 4.43
C LYS A 29 -7.90 -4.02 5.25
N PHE A 30 -6.63 -3.83 4.96
CA PHE A 30 -5.55 -4.73 5.34
C PHE A 30 -5.25 -4.66 6.84
N GLU A 31 -5.40 -3.47 7.43
CA GLU A 31 -5.32 -3.27 8.87
C GLU A 31 -6.31 -4.13 9.67
N ASP A 32 -7.49 -4.44 9.12
CA ASP A 32 -8.50 -5.27 9.80
C ASP A 32 -8.08 -6.76 9.80
N CYS A 33 -7.19 -7.16 8.88
CA CYS A 33 -6.79 -8.56 8.71
C CYS A 33 -5.54 -8.95 9.47
N ILE A 34 -4.61 -7.99 9.63
CA ILE A 34 -3.35 -8.23 10.32
C ILE A 34 -3.57 -7.91 11.79
N VAL A 35 -4.18 -8.86 12.50
CA VAL A 35 -4.32 -8.80 13.96
C VAL A 35 -3.02 -9.31 14.59
N GLN A 36 -1.98 -8.48 14.60
CA GLN A 36 -0.85 -8.63 15.52
C GLN A 36 -0.84 -7.42 16.45
N SER A 37 -1.03 -7.67 17.74
CA SER A 37 -1.36 -6.67 18.78
C SER A 37 -0.32 -5.56 19.02
N THR A 38 0.82 -5.59 18.32
CA THR A 38 1.92 -4.63 18.49
C THR A 38 2.40 -3.97 17.20
N ILE A 39 2.07 -4.51 16.02
CA ILE A 39 2.59 -4.05 14.74
C ILE A 39 1.43 -3.51 13.91
N LYS A 40 1.44 -2.19 13.66
CA LYS A 40 0.44 -1.57 12.78
C LYS A 40 0.80 -1.86 11.33
N ALA A 41 -0.14 -2.47 10.62
CA ALA A 41 -0.11 -2.63 9.18
C ALA A 41 -0.54 -1.32 8.48
N CYS A 42 -0.50 -1.34 7.15
CA CYS A 42 -1.04 -0.28 6.32
C CYS A 42 -2.57 -0.43 6.20
N ASP A 43 -3.24 0.67 5.86
CA ASP A 43 -4.70 0.71 5.81
C ASP A 43 -5.29 -0.27 4.79
N TYR A 44 -4.75 -0.29 3.56
CA TYR A 44 -5.31 -1.07 2.46
C TYR A 44 -4.28 -1.87 1.67
N ALA A 45 -4.76 -2.95 1.07
CA ALA A 45 -4.10 -3.66 -0.01
C ALA A 45 -5.02 -3.69 -1.24
N ILE A 46 -4.45 -3.50 -2.43
CA ILE A 46 -5.16 -3.56 -3.70
C ILE A 46 -4.56 -4.64 -4.57
N VAL A 47 -5.41 -5.50 -5.11
CA VAL A 47 -5.04 -6.37 -6.22
C VAL A 47 -5.51 -5.75 -7.52
N TYR A 48 -4.57 -5.38 -8.39
CA TYR A 48 -4.85 -4.94 -9.76
C TYR A 48 -4.75 -6.12 -10.71
N ARG A 49 -5.89 -6.77 -10.97
CA ARG A 49 -5.97 -8.03 -11.74
C ARG A 49 -5.39 -7.93 -13.15
N LYS A 50 -5.67 -6.82 -13.84
CA LYS A 50 -5.22 -6.58 -15.22
C LYS A 50 -3.69 -6.51 -15.33
N ARG A 51 -3.04 -5.87 -14.35
CA ARG A 51 -1.58 -5.77 -14.29
C ARG A 51 -0.93 -6.89 -13.51
N LYS A 52 -1.72 -7.69 -12.78
CA LYS A 52 -1.24 -8.70 -11.84
C LYS A 52 -0.28 -8.06 -10.84
N GLU A 53 -0.74 -6.99 -10.22
CA GLU A 53 0.02 -6.22 -9.23
C GLU A 53 -0.66 -6.24 -7.86
N LEU A 54 0.14 -6.39 -6.81
CA LEU A 54 -0.28 -6.19 -5.43
C LEU A 54 0.27 -4.85 -4.96
N ILE A 55 -0.61 -3.96 -4.53
CA ILE A 55 -0.28 -2.59 -4.14
C ILE A 55 -0.69 -2.40 -2.68
N LEU A 56 0.24 -1.99 -1.83
CA LEU A 56 -0.05 -1.60 -0.45
C LEU A 56 -0.26 -0.09 -0.36
N ILE A 57 -1.23 0.34 0.45
CA ILE A 57 -1.60 1.74 0.59
C ILE A 57 -1.71 2.12 2.05
N GLU A 58 -1.05 3.21 2.39
CA GLU A 58 -1.20 3.92 3.66
C GLU A 58 -1.81 5.31 3.41
N CYS A 59 -2.89 5.61 4.12
CA CYS A 59 -3.62 6.87 4.03
C CYS A 59 -3.21 7.81 5.17
N LYS A 60 -2.63 8.96 4.84
CA LYS A 60 -2.37 10.06 5.78
C LYS A 60 -3.22 11.28 5.42
N ARG A 61 -4.33 11.44 6.14
CA ARG A 61 -5.20 12.63 6.02
C ARG A 61 -4.59 13.85 6.73
N GLY A 62 -4.94 15.05 6.28
CA GLY A 62 -4.39 16.29 6.79
C GLY A 62 -2.96 16.58 6.33
N SER A 63 -2.26 17.39 7.12
CA SER A 63 -0.88 17.80 6.82
C SER A 63 0.13 16.85 7.42
N VAL A 64 0.83 16.09 6.57
CA VAL A 64 1.80 15.07 6.97
C VAL A 64 3.10 15.72 7.40
N ASN A 65 3.42 15.61 8.69
CA ASN A 65 4.69 16.04 9.26
C ASN A 65 5.73 14.89 9.20
N PRO A 66 7.01 15.12 9.58
CA PRO A 66 8.03 14.07 9.55
C PRO A 66 7.74 12.83 10.40
N SER A 67 7.01 12.97 11.51
CA SER A 67 6.63 11.84 12.37
C SER A 67 5.55 11.00 11.70
N ASP A 68 4.51 11.62 11.15
CA ASP A 68 3.43 10.94 10.42
C ASP A 68 3.97 10.21 9.19
N PHE A 69 4.90 10.86 8.48
CA PHE A 69 5.61 10.25 7.36
C PHE A 69 6.36 8.99 7.79
N ASN A 70 7.22 9.08 8.81
CA ASN A 70 8.01 7.95 9.28
C ASN A 70 7.11 6.79 9.75
N LYS A 71 6.02 7.08 10.47
CA LYS A 71 5.02 6.08 10.88
C LYS A 71 4.37 5.42 9.66
N GLY A 72 4.00 6.19 8.65
CA GLY A 72 3.42 5.65 7.41
C GLY A 72 4.39 4.75 6.65
N ILE A 73 5.68 5.10 6.59
CA ILE A 73 6.71 4.22 6.03
C ILE A 73 6.84 2.94 6.84
N GLU A 74 6.91 3.03 8.17
CA GLU A 74 6.99 1.87 9.06
C GLU A 74 5.80 0.91 8.86
N GLN A 75 4.57 1.43 8.77
CA GLN A 75 3.37 0.63 8.52
C GLN A 75 3.40 -0.09 7.16
N LEU A 76 3.88 0.59 6.11
CA LEU A 76 4.09 -0.02 4.80
C LEU A 76 5.16 -1.12 4.86
N GLU A 77 6.30 -0.87 5.51
CA GLU A 77 7.38 -1.86 5.64
C GLU A 77 6.96 -3.09 6.44
N ASN A 78 6.22 -2.91 7.53
CA ASN A 78 5.67 -4.02 8.31
C ASN A 78 4.70 -4.87 7.47
N SER A 79 3.89 -4.20 6.64
CA SER A 79 2.96 -4.88 5.74
C SER A 79 3.68 -5.64 4.63
N ILE A 80 4.76 -5.08 4.08
CA ILE A 80 5.63 -5.76 3.10
C ILE A 80 6.21 -7.04 3.73
N GLU A 81 6.81 -6.94 4.91
CA GLU A 81 7.39 -8.10 5.61
C GLU A 81 6.33 -9.18 5.79
N LYS A 82 5.13 -8.81 6.23
CA LYS A 82 4.04 -9.76 6.44
C LYS A 82 3.65 -10.50 5.16
N ILE A 83 3.58 -9.80 4.03
CA ILE A 83 3.29 -10.41 2.72
C ILE A 83 4.43 -11.37 2.32
N VAL A 84 5.68 -10.95 2.49
CA VAL A 84 6.83 -11.79 2.16
C VAL A 84 6.87 -13.04 3.04
N GLU A 85 6.60 -12.93 4.33
CA GLU A 85 6.54 -14.07 5.25
C GLU A 85 5.45 -15.09 4.85
N GLU A 86 4.27 -14.62 4.44
CA GLU A 86 3.14 -15.52 4.13
C GLU A 86 3.18 -16.11 2.71
N PHE A 87 3.69 -15.36 1.74
CA PHE A 87 3.61 -15.71 0.32
C PHE A 87 4.99 -15.90 -0.35
N ASN A 88 6.08 -15.55 0.34
CA ASN A 88 7.45 -15.59 -0.18
C ASN A 88 7.59 -14.79 -1.49
N ASP A 89 6.86 -13.68 -1.60
CA ASP A 89 6.80 -12.81 -2.78
C ASP A 89 6.36 -11.40 -2.35
N PRO A 90 7.18 -10.36 -2.54
CA PRO A 90 6.84 -9.01 -2.10
C PRO A 90 5.72 -8.39 -2.97
N PRO A 91 5.00 -7.39 -2.42
CA PRO A 91 4.09 -6.58 -3.23
C PRO A 91 4.86 -5.81 -4.31
N ASP A 92 4.16 -5.43 -5.38
CA ASP A 92 4.75 -4.67 -6.48
C ASP A 92 5.07 -3.23 -6.08
N ARG A 93 4.15 -2.62 -5.32
CA ARG A 93 4.20 -1.20 -4.96
C ARG A 93 3.71 -0.95 -3.55
N ALA A 94 4.27 0.08 -2.94
CA ALA A 94 3.81 0.66 -1.69
C ALA A 94 3.57 2.16 -1.90
N ILE A 95 2.35 2.61 -1.60
CA ILE A 95 1.90 3.98 -1.87
C ILE A 95 1.53 4.66 -0.57
N LEU A 96 2.16 5.80 -0.28
CA LEU A 96 1.71 6.72 0.75
C LEU A 96 0.77 7.77 0.13
N CYS A 97 -0.51 7.68 0.43
CA CYS A 97 -1.52 8.66 0.02
C CYS A 97 -1.58 9.81 1.04
N TYR A 98 -1.51 11.05 0.57
CA TYR A 98 -1.48 12.23 1.45
C TYR A 98 -2.31 13.41 0.93
N GLU A 99 -2.81 14.30 1.81
CA GLU A 99 -3.47 15.54 1.37
C GLU A 99 -2.47 16.70 1.19
N LYS A 100 -1.64 16.93 2.21
CA LYS A 100 -0.62 18.00 2.26
C LYS A 100 0.67 17.47 2.90
N LEU A 101 1.82 17.99 2.46
CA LEU A 101 3.12 17.63 3.03
C LEU A 101 3.80 18.84 3.63
N TYR A 102 4.49 18.62 4.76
CA TYR A 102 5.47 19.58 5.25
C TYR A 102 6.67 19.62 4.31
N HIS A 103 7.30 20.79 4.14
CA HIS A 103 8.45 20.96 3.26
C HIS A 103 9.61 20.00 3.61
N THR A 104 9.80 19.69 4.89
CA THR A 104 10.79 18.70 5.36
C THR A 104 10.52 17.28 4.88
N VAL A 105 9.25 16.91 4.65
CA VAL A 105 8.86 15.59 4.12
C VAL A 105 9.11 15.52 2.62
N PHE A 106 8.89 16.62 1.89
CA PHE A 106 9.17 16.71 0.45
C PHE A 106 10.61 16.30 0.12
N TRP A 107 11.59 16.75 0.92
CA TRP A 107 12.99 16.35 0.74
C TRP A 107 13.22 14.86 0.95
N LYS A 108 12.56 14.24 1.94
CA LYS A 108 12.65 12.79 2.16
C LYS A 108 12.12 12.01 0.95
N LEU A 109 10.98 12.42 0.40
CA LEU A 109 10.36 11.80 -0.78
C LEU A 109 11.20 11.87 -2.05
N ARG A 110 12.05 12.90 -2.16
CA ARG A 110 12.93 13.05 -3.32
C ARG A 110 13.90 11.88 -3.45
N TYR A 111 14.36 11.34 -2.32
CA TYR A 111 15.40 10.31 -2.27
C TYR A 111 14.86 8.90 -1.98
N LEU A 112 13.72 8.78 -1.30
CA LEU A 112 13.12 7.48 -1.04
C LEU A 112 12.37 6.98 -2.28
N LYS A 113 12.88 5.91 -2.91
CA LYS A 113 12.28 5.29 -4.11
C LYS A 113 11.91 3.82 -3.93
N LYS A 114 12.46 3.19 -2.91
CA LYS A 114 12.24 1.79 -2.58
C LYS A 114 12.09 1.62 -1.08
N LEU A 115 11.25 0.68 -0.68
CA LEU A 115 11.17 0.17 0.68
C LEU A 115 11.89 -1.18 0.76
N LYS A 116 11.76 -1.86 1.92
CA LYS A 116 12.23 -3.23 2.10
C LYS A 116 11.83 -4.15 0.95
N HIS A 117 12.66 -5.18 0.73
CA HIS A 117 12.47 -6.17 -0.35
C HIS A 117 12.40 -5.56 -1.75
N GLU A 118 13.06 -4.40 -1.94
CA GLU A 118 13.12 -3.65 -3.21
C GLU A 118 11.76 -3.19 -3.76
N VAL A 119 10.73 -3.16 -2.91
CA VAL A 119 9.36 -2.73 -3.28
C VAL A 119 9.37 -1.26 -3.73
N HIS A 120 8.76 -0.97 -4.87
CA HIS A 120 8.70 0.40 -5.38
C HIS A 120 7.84 1.30 -4.49
N PHE A 121 8.39 2.45 -4.09
CA PHE A 121 7.71 3.41 -3.24
C PHE A 121 7.26 4.63 -4.03
N GLU A 122 5.99 4.99 -3.84
CA GLU A 122 5.40 6.22 -4.37
C GLU A 122 4.68 6.99 -3.27
N ALA A 123 4.69 8.31 -3.35
CA ALA A 123 3.81 9.15 -2.54
C ALA A 123 2.87 9.91 -3.49
N LYS A 124 1.57 9.69 -3.34
CA LYS A 124 0.55 10.28 -4.21
C LYS A 124 -0.36 11.20 -3.40
N ARG A 125 -0.72 12.32 -4.01
CA ARG A 125 -1.63 13.27 -3.38
C ARG A 125 -3.07 12.81 -3.59
N ILE A 126 -3.87 12.80 -2.53
CA ILE A 126 -5.30 12.49 -2.59
C ILE A 126 -6.00 13.53 -3.46
N GLY A 127 -6.78 13.06 -4.44
CA GLY A 127 -7.49 13.91 -5.40
C GLY A 127 -6.62 14.54 -6.49
N SER A 128 -5.36 14.08 -6.67
CA SER A 128 -4.60 14.44 -7.88
C SER A 128 -5.04 13.56 -9.03
N GLU A 129 -5.88 14.09 -9.91
CA GLU A 129 -6.25 13.44 -11.17
C GLU A 129 -5.07 13.52 -12.14
N LEU A 130 -4.13 12.56 -12.04
CA LEU A 130 -3.19 12.30 -13.12
C LEU A 130 -3.86 11.30 -14.06
N GLU A 131 -4.25 11.77 -15.24
CA GLU A 131 -5.13 11.13 -16.24
C GLU A 131 -4.69 9.74 -16.75
N ILE A 132 -3.54 9.22 -16.31
CA ILE A 132 -2.87 8.05 -16.89
C ILE A 132 -3.00 6.78 -16.02
N GLU A 133 -3.32 6.90 -14.73
CA GLU A 133 -3.45 5.74 -13.82
C GLU A 133 -4.71 5.81 -12.95
N PRO A 134 -5.25 4.66 -12.51
CA PRO A 134 -6.31 4.64 -11.50
C PRO A 134 -5.84 5.41 -10.26
N ASP A 135 -6.63 6.37 -9.80
CA ASP A 135 -6.36 7.10 -8.57
C ASP A 135 -6.69 6.21 -7.37
N TYR A 136 -5.73 5.35 -6.99
CA TYR A 136 -5.85 4.46 -5.85
C TYR A 136 -6.08 5.21 -4.54
N CYS A 137 -5.63 6.47 -4.46
CA CYS A 137 -5.76 7.29 -3.26
C CYS A 137 -7.18 7.81 -3.02
N ARG A 138 -8.14 7.58 -3.93
CA ARG A 138 -9.57 7.87 -3.70
C ARG A 138 -10.21 6.98 -2.62
N ILE A 139 -9.56 5.87 -2.27
CA ILE A 139 -10.00 5.03 -1.15
C ILE A 139 -9.70 5.68 0.22
N CYS A 140 -8.72 6.59 0.22
CA CYS A 140 -8.46 7.52 1.31
C CYS A 140 -9.39 8.74 1.17
#